data_AF-A0A2V2UP71-F1
#
_entry.id   AF-A0A2V2UP71-F1
#
_cell.length_a   1.000
_cell.length_b   1.000
_cell.length_c   1.000
_cell.angle_alpha   90.00
_cell.angle_beta   90.00
_cell.angle_gamma   90.00
#
_symmetry.space_group_name_H-M   'P 1'
#
loop_
_entity.id
_entity.type
_entity.pdbx_description
1 polymer ?
#
loop_
_entity_poly.entity_id
_entity_poly.type
_entity_poly.pdbx_seq_one_letter_code
_entity_poly.pdbx_strand_id
1 'polypeptide(L)'
;MGPIAVRQHLASFLPRSVFIQNVGGSQPFGHVSQAAYGSASIPPVSYLLLWMLGSRGLKKCTEYAILNANYLKKRPDGHCPVLFLRENDFCAHEFIIDLRPIKKTAQIEEEDVAKRLMDYGLHSPTLAFPVAGTLMTEPTESESKRELDWLADALISIRTEIASIEEGEESTTNNVLKNAPHTAKCVTSDDWDRPYTRKTAAFPSSHSCTEKFWPSVGRIDGSHGDRNLMCSCALTNFCE
;
A
#
# COMPACT_ATOMS: atom_id res chain seq x y z
N MET A 1 -5.59 -11.53 -14.34
CA MET A 1 -5.24 -12.05 -15.68
C MET A 1 -3.81 -11.66 -15.98
N GLY A 2 -3.00 -12.54 -16.56
CA GLY A 2 -1.61 -12.25 -16.93
C GLY A 2 -1.33 -12.62 -18.40
N PRO A 3 -1.94 -11.91 -19.37
CA PRO A 3 -1.70 -12.21 -20.78
C PRO A 3 -0.24 -11.91 -21.14
N ILE A 4 0.36 -12.77 -21.96
CA ILE A 4 1.69 -12.54 -22.52
C ILE A 4 1.56 -12.18 -24.00
N ALA A 5 2.26 -11.13 -24.41
CA ALA A 5 2.50 -10.83 -25.81
C ALA A 5 3.95 -11.18 -26.12
N VAL A 6 4.17 -11.98 -27.17
CA VAL A 6 5.50 -12.45 -27.54
C VAL A 6 5.88 -11.92 -28.92
N ARG A 7 7.18 -11.77 -29.19
CA ARG A 7 7.67 -11.49 -30.54
C ARG A 7 7.38 -12.67 -31.48
N GLN A 8 7.32 -12.41 -32.79
CA GLN A 8 6.87 -13.39 -33.78
C GLN A 8 7.58 -14.75 -33.71
N HIS A 9 8.89 -14.77 -33.48
CA HIS A 9 9.69 -16.01 -33.40
C HIS A 9 9.33 -16.89 -32.19
N LEU A 10 8.60 -16.37 -31.21
CA LEU A 10 8.12 -17.12 -30.05
C LEU A 10 6.65 -17.57 -30.19
N ALA A 11 5.92 -17.06 -31.18
CA ALA A 11 4.48 -17.29 -31.29
C ALA A 11 4.13 -18.78 -31.46
N SER A 12 4.97 -19.55 -32.15
CA SER A 12 4.80 -21.00 -32.33
C SER A 12 4.85 -21.77 -31.01
N PHE A 13 5.46 -21.21 -29.97
CA PHE A 13 5.61 -21.90 -28.68
C PHE A 13 4.50 -21.57 -27.68
N LEU A 14 3.57 -20.67 -28.01
CA LEU A 14 2.52 -20.24 -27.08
C LEU A 14 1.71 -21.42 -26.51
N PRO A 15 1.27 -21.35 -25.24
CA PRO A 15 0.57 -22.45 -24.58
C PRO A 15 -0.70 -22.88 -25.32
N ARG A 16 -0.99 -24.19 -25.32
CA ARG A 16 -2.21 -24.77 -25.89
C ARG A 16 -3.29 -25.03 -24.85
N SER A 17 -4.50 -25.28 -25.34
CA SER A 17 -5.58 -25.87 -24.54
C SER A 17 -5.64 -27.40 -24.71
N VAL A 18 -6.11 -28.09 -23.67
CA VAL A 18 -6.43 -29.53 -23.72
C VAL A 18 -7.84 -29.77 -24.28
N PHE A 19 -8.77 -28.85 -24.03
CA PHE A 19 -10.19 -29.01 -24.35
C PHE A 19 -10.63 -28.33 -25.65
N ILE A 20 -9.92 -27.28 -26.07
CA ILE A 20 -10.24 -26.50 -27.28
C ILE A 20 -9.12 -26.67 -28.30
N GLN A 21 -9.48 -27.17 -29.49
CA GLN A 21 -8.56 -27.26 -30.61
C GLN A 21 -8.22 -25.87 -31.17
N ASN A 22 -7.06 -25.71 -31.80
CA ASN A 22 -6.61 -24.45 -32.43
C ASN A 22 -6.34 -23.29 -31.44
N VAL A 23 -6.06 -23.59 -30.17
CA VAL A 23 -5.54 -22.62 -29.20
C VAL A 23 -4.04 -22.87 -29.00
N GLY A 24 -3.25 -21.80 -29.02
CA GLY A 24 -1.80 -21.83 -28.84
C GLY A 24 -1.01 -21.76 -30.14
N GLY A 25 0.29 -21.96 -30.04
CA GLY A 25 1.18 -22.01 -31.20
C GLY A 25 1.22 -23.39 -31.87
N SER A 26 1.93 -23.50 -33.00
CA SER A 26 2.10 -24.76 -33.74
C SER A 26 3.02 -25.78 -33.05
N GLN A 27 3.86 -25.34 -32.12
CA GLN A 27 4.78 -26.14 -31.32
C GLN A 27 4.66 -25.74 -29.84
N PRO A 28 3.47 -25.89 -29.23
CA PRO A 28 3.19 -25.34 -27.91
C PRO A 28 4.06 -26.04 -26.85
N PHE A 29 4.67 -25.27 -25.93
CA PHE A 29 5.49 -25.87 -24.86
C PHE A 29 4.66 -26.64 -23.81
N GLY A 30 3.33 -26.48 -23.83
CA GLY A 30 2.43 -27.13 -22.88
C GLY A 30 1.13 -26.35 -22.71
N HIS A 31 0.51 -26.50 -21.53
CA HIS A 31 -0.64 -25.73 -21.08
C HIS A 31 -0.32 -25.13 -19.70
N VAL A 32 -0.74 -23.89 -19.46
CA VAL A 32 -0.45 -23.16 -18.21
C VAL A 32 -1.70 -22.83 -17.39
N SER A 33 -2.87 -23.22 -17.89
CA SER A 33 -4.17 -22.96 -17.27
C SER A 33 -5.15 -24.08 -17.62
N GLN A 34 -6.09 -24.36 -16.72
CA GLN A 34 -7.12 -25.38 -16.93
C GLN A 34 -8.05 -25.04 -18.11
N ALA A 35 -8.51 -23.79 -18.16
CA ALA A 35 -9.33 -23.27 -19.26
C ALA A 35 -8.44 -22.59 -20.32
N ALA A 36 -8.84 -22.66 -21.58
CA ALA A 36 -8.07 -22.16 -22.73
C ALA A 36 -7.65 -20.68 -22.63
N TYR A 37 -8.50 -19.85 -22.02
CA TYR A 37 -8.29 -18.41 -21.89
C TYR A 37 -8.31 -17.95 -20.43
N GLY A 38 -8.06 -18.86 -19.49
CA GLY A 38 -8.16 -18.59 -18.05
C GLY A 38 -9.56 -18.10 -17.66
N SER A 39 -9.62 -17.08 -16.81
CA SER A 39 -10.86 -16.43 -16.36
C SER A 39 -11.46 -15.52 -17.45
N ALA A 40 -12.00 -16.12 -18.51
CA ALA A 40 -12.44 -15.44 -19.73
C ALA A 40 -13.56 -14.40 -19.55
N SER A 41 -14.25 -14.37 -18.41
CA SER A 41 -15.29 -13.38 -18.10
C SER A 41 -14.76 -12.00 -17.71
N ILE A 42 -13.47 -11.88 -17.35
CA ILE A 42 -12.85 -10.65 -16.81
C ILE A 42 -12.24 -9.73 -17.90
N PRO A 43 -11.60 -10.24 -18.98
CA PRO A 43 -11.03 -9.41 -20.04
C PRO A 43 -11.92 -8.31 -20.64
N PRO A 44 -13.27 -8.44 -20.69
CA PRO A 44 -14.13 -7.34 -21.08
C PRO A 44 -13.88 -6.03 -20.31
N VAL A 45 -13.44 -6.08 -19.04
CA VAL A 45 -13.09 -4.89 -18.25
C VAL A 45 -11.93 -4.13 -18.90
N SER A 46 -10.82 -4.82 -19.19
CA SER A 46 -9.66 -4.20 -19.84
C SER A 46 -9.98 -3.75 -21.27
N TYR A 47 -10.77 -4.53 -22.01
CA TYR A 47 -11.21 -4.17 -23.35
C TYR A 47 -12.01 -2.86 -23.35
N LEU A 48 -13.02 -2.76 -22.46
CA LEU A 48 -13.85 -1.55 -22.36
C LEU A 48 -13.02 -0.34 -21.93
N LEU A 49 -12.07 -0.50 -21.00
CA LEU A 49 -11.17 0.58 -20.60
C LEU A 49 -10.33 1.09 -21.79
N LEU A 50 -9.69 0.19 -22.53
CA LEU A 50 -8.90 0.53 -23.71
C LEU A 50 -9.77 1.21 -24.79
N TRP A 51 -10.98 0.69 -24.99
CA TRP A 51 -11.92 1.20 -26.00
C TRP A 51 -12.43 2.61 -25.64
N MET A 52 -12.81 2.84 -24.39
CA MET A 52 -13.32 4.14 -23.92
C MET A 52 -12.24 5.23 -23.89
N LEU A 53 -11.03 4.90 -23.43
CA LEU A 53 -9.93 5.86 -23.35
C LEU A 53 -9.34 6.19 -24.73
N GLY A 54 -9.25 5.19 -25.60
CA GLY A 54 -8.51 5.28 -26.85
C GLY A 54 -7.02 5.65 -26.64
N SER A 55 -6.29 5.85 -27.74
CA SER A 55 -4.85 6.13 -27.66
C SER A 55 -4.51 7.42 -26.88
N ARG A 56 -5.34 8.46 -27.03
CA ARG A 56 -5.15 9.74 -26.35
C ARG A 56 -5.40 9.64 -24.84
N GLY A 57 -6.46 8.95 -24.43
CA GLY A 57 -6.77 8.74 -23.02
C GLY A 57 -5.70 7.90 -22.35
N LEU A 58 -5.26 6.80 -22.99
CA LEU A 58 -4.20 5.94 -22.47
C LEU A 58 -2.88 6.71 -22.27
N LYS A 59 -2.50 7.56 -23.23
CA LYS A 59 -1.32 8.43 -23.08
C LYS A 59 -1.47 9.35 -21.87
N LYS A 60 -2.63 10.00 -21.72
CA LYS A 60 -2.90 10.89 -20.58
C LYS A 60 -2.86 10.15 -19.24
N CYS A 61 -3.43 8.95 -19.16
CA CYS A 61 -3.34 8.13 -17.95
C CYS A 61 -1.88 7.94 -17.53
N THR A 62 -1.00 7.53 -18.45
CA THR A 62 0.43 7.39 -18.15
C THR A 62 1.10 8.71 -17.75
N GLU A 63 0.78 9.82 -18.44
CA GLU A 63 1.31 11.16 -18.10
C GLU A 63 0.91 11.57 -16.66
N TYR A 64 -0.35 11.36 -16.29
CA TYR A 64 -0.86 11.68 -14.95
C TYR A 64 -0.33 10.76 -13.86
N ALA A 65 -0.18 9.46 -14.11
CA ALA A 65 0.41 8.54 -13.13
C ALA A 65 1.85 8.97 -12.75
N ILE A 66 2.67 9.34 -13.75
CA ILE A 66 4.03 9.84 -13.53
C ILE A 66 4.01 11.21 -12.83
N LEU A 67 3.11 12.10 -13.25
CA LEU A 67 2.95 13.42 -12.63
C LEU A 67 2.57 13.30 -11.15
N ASN A 68 1.59 12.48 -10.82
CA ASN A 68 1.08 12.29 -9.46
C ASN A 68 2.16 11.71 -8.55
N ALA A 69 2.93 10.72 -9.02
CA ALA A 69 4.05 10.16 -8.27
C ALA A 69 5.12 11.20 -7.97
N ASN A 70 5.52 11.99 -8.97
CA ASN A 70 6.52 13.04 -8.78
C ASN A 70 6.03 14.22 -7.95
N TYR A 71 4.73 14.54 -8.03
CA TYR A 71 4.08 15.50 -7.15
C TYR A 71 4.16 15.05 -5.69
N LEU A 72 3.70 13.83 -5.42
CA LEU A 72 3.65 13.26 -4.08
C LEU A 72 5.05 13.06 -3.49
N LYS A 73 6.05 12.77 -4.34
CA LYS A 73 7.46 12.72 -3.96
C LYS A 73 8.02 14.10 -3.55
N LYS A 74 7.61 15.16 -4.25
CA LYS A 74 8.16 16.51 -4.08
C LYS A 74 7.54 17.29 -2.92
N ARG A 75 6.30 16.99 -2.55
CA ARG A 75 5.59 17.71 -1.48
C ARG A 75 6.17 17.48 -0.07
N PRO A 76 6.45 16.26 0.38
CA PRO A 76 7.11 15.97 1.65
C PRO A 76 8.65 16.05 1.54
N ASP A 77 9.19 16.74 0.54
CA ASP A 77 10.62 16.83 0.30
C ASP A 77 11.33 17.39 1.54
N GLY A 78 12.41 16.73 1.96
CA GLY A 78 13.09 16.97 3.25
C GLY A 78 12.57 16.15 4.44
N HIS A 79 11.34 15.63 4.39
CA HIS A 79 10.77 14.78 5.46
C HIS A 79 10.90 13.28 5.18
N CYS A 80 10.90 12.89 3.91
CA CYS A 80 10.90 11.49 3.47
C CYS A 80 12.02 11.26 2.43
N PRO A 81 13.18 10.70 2.81
CA PRO A 81 14.25 10.39 1.87
C PRO A 81 13.78 9.41 0.80
N VAL A 82 14.09 9.69 -0.48
CA VAL A 82 13.70 8.82 -1.60
C VAL A 82 14.90 7.99 -2.06
N LEU A 83 14.75 6.68 -2.14
CA LEU A 83 15.88 5.76 -2.29
C LEU A 83 16.49 5.72 -3.70
N PHE A 84 15.65 5.73 -4.74
CA PHE A 84 16.09 5.63 -6.13
C PHE A 84 15.48 6.76 -6.96
N LEU A 85 16.36 7.59 -7.54
CA LEU A 85 15.99 8.66 -8.47
C LEU A 85 16.79 8.50 -9.75
N ARG A 86 16.20 8.96 -10.86
CA ARG A 86 16.90 9.06 -12.15
C ARG A 86 17.43 10.48 -12.35
N GLU A 87 17.89 10.78 -13.57
CA GLU A 87 18.28 12.12 -13.99
C GLU A 87 17.22 13.17 -13.62
N ASN A 88 17.69 14.35 -13.20
CA ASN A 88 16.88 15.49 -12.79
C ASN A 88 15.92 15.19 -11.61
N ASP A 89 16.26 14.22 -10.76
CA ASP A 89 15.50 13.86 -9.56
C ASP A 89 14.05 13.41 -9.82
N PHE A 90 13.73 12.87 -11.00
CA PHE A 90 12.41 12.32 -11.29
C PHE A 90 12.33 10.81 -11.03
N CYS A 91 11.14 10.37 -10.64
CA CYS A 91 10.73 8.95 -10.59
C CYS A 91 9.76 8.63 -11.73
N ALA A 92 9.39 7.35 -11.87
CA ALA A 92 8.39 6.92 -12.85
C ALA A 92 6.97 7.12 -12.28
N HIS A 93 6.14 6.08 -12.27
CA HIS A 93 4.78 6.09 -11.69
C HIS A 93 4.76 5.76 -10.19
N GLU A 94 5.92 5.43 -9.62
CA GLU A 94 6.09 5.06 -8.22
C GLU A 94 7.46 5.53 -7.69
N PHE A 95 7.60 5.58 -6.37
CA PHE A 95 8.86 5.88 -5.69
C PHE A 95 8.94 5.17 -4.33
N ILE A 96 10.15 5.08 -3.77
CA ILE A 96 10.42 4.38 -2.51
C ILE A 96 10.89 5.37 -1.44
N ILE A 97 10.18 5.42 -0.32
CA ILE A 97 10.55 6.18 0.87
C ILE A 97 11.44 5.30 1.76
N ASP A 98 12.65 5.79 2.06
CA ASP A 98 13.61 5.09 2.91
C ASP A 98 13.41 5.44 4.39
N LEU A 99 12.85 4.49 5.16
CA LEU A 99 12.62 4.63 6.60
C LEU A 99 13.72 3.97 7.44
N ARG A 100 14.70 3.30 6.83
CA ARG A 100 15.79 2.61 7.56
C ARG A 100 16.61 3.53 8.47
N PRO A 101 16.90 4.80 8.11
CA PRO A 101 17.58 5.71 9.02
C PRO A 101 16.79 5.95 10.32
N ILE A 102 15.46 6.03 10.21
CA ILE A 102 14.55 6.32 11.32
C ILE A 102 14.56 5.20 12.37
N LYS A 103 14.72 3.95 11.93
CA LYS A 103 14.88 2.81 12.86
C LYS A 103 16.06 2.99 13.81
N LYS A 104 17.14 3.62 13.36
CA LYS A 104 18.34 3.85 14.19
C LYS A 104 18.16 5.01 15.17
N THR A 105 17.40 6.04 14.78
CA THR A 105 17.26 7.28 15.55
C THR A 105 16.07 7.26 16.50
N ALA A 106 14.94 6.66 16.10
CA ALA A 106 13.68 6.66 16.84
C ALA A 106 13.18 5.26 17.25
N GLN A 107 13.87 4.18 16.86
CA GLN A 107 13.39 2.80 16.99
C GLN A 107 12.04 2.54 16.32
N ILE A 108 11.66 3.36 15.34
CA ILE A 108 10.43 3.22 14.55
C ILE A 108 10.74 2.39 13.30
N GLU A 109 9.87 1.42 13.02
CA GLU A 109 9.97 0.54 11.86
C GLU A 109 8.96 0.95 10.77
N GLU A 110 9.15 0.44 9.55
CA GLU A 110 8.23 0.69 8.43
C GLU A 110 6.80 0.22 8.75
N GLU A 111 6.66 -0.85 9.55
CA GLU A 111 5.35 -1.35 9.98
C GLU A 111 4.65 -0.36 10.91
N ASP A 112 5.38 0.35 11.76
CA ASP A 112 4.80 1.36 12.65
C ASP A 112 4.16 2.50 11.85
N VAL A 113 4.86 2.98 10.82
CA VAL A 113 4.34 3.99 9.89
C VAL A 113 3.14 3.45 9.13
N ALA A 114 3.22 2.21 8.63
CA ALA A 114 2.14 1.55 7.92
C ALA A 114 0.86 1.41 8.77
N LYS A 115 0.99 1.03 10.05
CA LYS A 115 -0.16 0.98 10.97
C LYS A 115 -0.66 2.35 11.33
N ARG A 116 0.23 3.32 11.54
CA ARG A 116 -0.15 4.69 11.90
C ARG A 116 -0.95 5.37 10.80
N LEU A 117 -0.66 5.12 9.52
CA LEU A 117 -1.47 5.59 8.39
C LEU A 117 -2.95 5.16 8.49
N MET A 118 -3.26 4.01 9.11
CA MET A 118 -4.64 3.57 9.31
C MET A 118 -5.41 4.52 10.24
N ASP A 119 -4.74 5.13 11.23
CA ASP A 119 -5.37 6.13 12.10
C ASP A 119 -5.71 7.42 11.35
N TYR A 120 -4.94 7.72 10.30
CA TYR A 120 -5.20 8.81 9.35
C TYR A 120 -6.26 8.45 8.31
N GLY A 121 -6.78 7.21 8.28
CA GLY A 121 -7.77 6.74 7.31
C GLY A 121 -7.17 6.22 6.00
N LEU A 122 -5.86 5.98 5.95
CA LEU A 122 -5.15 5.59 4.74
C LEU A 122 -4.65 4.15 4.84
N HIS A 123 -4.81 3.39 3.75
CA HIS A 123 -4.10 2.12 3.63
C HIS A 123 -2.62 2.39 3.38
N SER A 124 -1.74 1.60 4.00
CA SER A 124 -0.30 1.72 3.78
C SER A 124 0.07 1.48 2.31
N PRO A 125 1.08 2.20 1.78
CA PRO A 125 1.78 1.77 0.57
C PRO A 125 2.41 0.38 0.72
N THR A 126 2.99 -0.13 -0.36
CA THR A 126 3.67 -1.44 -0.36
C THR A 126 4.81 -1.44 0.66
N LEU A 127 4.74 -2.39 1.60
CA LEU A 127 5.63 -2.48 2.76
C LEU A 127 6.83 -3.38 2.48
N ALA A 128 8.03 -2.92 2.83
CA ALA A 128 9.26 -3.72 2.88
C ALA A 128 9.65 -4.44 1.56
N PHE A 129 9.11 -4.00 0.43
CA PHE A 129 9.44 -4.52 -0.90
C PHE A 129 9.50 -3.36 -1.90
N PRO A 130 10.46 -3.36 -2.85
CA PRO A 130 11.52 -4.36 -3.08
C PRO A 130 12.68 -4.29 -2.07
N VAL A 131 12.67 -3.31 -1.17
CA VAL A 131 13.73 -3.12 -0.16
C VAL A 131 13.12 -3.20 1.24
N ALA A 132 13.65 -4.07 2.10
CA ALA A 132 13.24 -4.15 3.49
C ALA A 132 13.49 -2.82 4.23
N GLY A 133 12.61 -2.42 5.15
CA GLY A 133 12.73 -1.13 5.84
C GLY A 133 12.20 0.08 5.07
N THR A 134 11.42 -0.12 4.00
CA THR A 134 10.96 0.96 3.11
C THR A 134 9.48 0.88 2.79
N LEU A 135 8.92 1.98 2.25
CA LEU A 135 7.57 2.04 1.70
C LEU A 135 7.62 2.42 0.22
N MET A 136 7.04 1.60 -0.66
CA MET A 136 6.91 1.89 -2.08
C MET A 136 5.51 2.43 -2.38
N THR A 137 5.45 3.64 -2.94
CA THR A 137 4.22 4.43 -3.12
C THR A 137 3.93 4.66 -4.60
N GLU A 138 2.72 4.29 -5.03
CA GLU A 138 2.19 4.45 -6.39
C GLU A 138 0.78 5.07 -6.30
N PRO A 139 0.61 6.37 -6.64
CA PRO A 139 -0.69 7.04 -6.54
C PRO A 139 -1.63 6.79 -7.72
N THR A 140 -1.13 6.28 -8.85
CA THR A 140 -1.87 6.16 -10.12
C THR A 140 -2.37 7.51 -10.67
N GLU A 141 -3.00 7.48 -11.85
CA GLU A 141 -3.64 8.64 -12.47
C GLU A 141 -5.04 8.96 -11.95
N SER A 142 -5.66 8.01 -11.25
CA SER A 142 -7.08 8.07 -10.90
C SER A 142 -7.33 8.89 -9.63
N GLU A 143 -6.29 9.08 -8.81
CA GLU A 143 -6.41 9.83 -7.57
C GLU A 143 -6.38 11.33 -7.81
N SER A 144 -7.31 12.02 -7.14
CA SER A 144 -7.38 13.47 -7.22
C SER A 144 -6.22 14.11 -6.44
N LYS A 145 -5.84 15.34 -6.80
CA LYS A 145 -4.81 16.08 -6.04
C LYS A 145 -5.15 16.17 -4.54
N ARG A 146 -6.44 16.27 -4.18
CA ARG A 146 -6.88 16.29 -2.77
C ARG A 146 -6.46 15.03 -2.02
N GLU A 147 -6.57 13.86 -2.65
CA GLU A 147 -6.17 12.57 -2.05
C GLU A 147 -4.65 12.48 -1.94
N LEU A 148 -3.91 12.95 -2.96
CA LEU A 148 -2.45 13.06 -2.90
C LEU A 148 -2.00 14.00 -1.78
N ASP A 149 -2.71 15.12 -1.60
CA ASP A 149 -2.44 16.06 -0.53
C ASP A 149 -2.66 15.41 0.84
N TRP A 150 -3.76 14.69 1.01
CA TRP A 150 -4.05 14.01 2.27
C TRP A 150 -2.96 12.98 2.63
N LEU A 151 -2.50 12.17 1.68
CA LEU A 151 -1.41 11.22 1.93
C LEU A 151 -0.10 11.94 2.27
N ALA A 152 0.27 12.99 1.54
CA ALA A 152 1.49 13.75 1.86
C ALA A 152 1.41 14.44 3.24
N ASP A 153 0.25 15.01 3.61
CA ASP A 153 0.08 15.65 4.91
C ASP A 153 0.13 14.63 6.06
N ALA A 154 -0.42 13.44 5.85
CA ALA A 154 -0.30 12.33 6.81
C ALA A 154 1.16 11.91 6.98
N LEU A 155 1.93 11.74 5.89
CA LEU A 155 3.35 11.39 5.94
C LEU A 155 4.20 12.47 6.63
N ILE A 156 3.94 13.75 6.35
CA ILE A 156 4.61 14.88 7.03
C ILE A 156 4.29 14.87 8.52
N SER A 157 3.01 14.72 8.88
CA SER A 157 2.58 14.66 10.28
C SER A 157 3.22 13.49 11.02
N ILE A 158 3.27 12.30 10.41
CA ILE A 158 3.96 11.13 10.97
C ILE A 158 5.45 11.41 11.11
N ARG A 159 6.08 12.12 10.16
CA ARG A 159 7.49 12.51 10.30
C ARG A 159 7.72 13.42 11.51
N THR A 160 6.78 14.30 11.84
CA THR A 160 6.82 15.13 13.05
C THR A 160 6.65 14.27 14.31
N GLU A 161 5.71 13.31 14.32
CA GLU A 161 5.58 12.35 15.43
C GLU A 161 6.89 11.58 15.67
N ILE A 162 7.57 11.18 14.59
CA ILE A 162 8.89 10.55 14.66
C ILE A 162 9.94 11.50 15.23
N ALA A 163 9.94 12.78 14.83
CA ALA A 163 10.91 13.77 15.30
C ALA A 163 10.83 13.98 16.81
N SER A 164 9.62 14.06 17.39
CA SER A 164 9.45 14.16 18.85
C SER A 164 10.01 12.95 19.60
N ILE A 165 10.06 11.76 18.98
CA ILE A 165 10.74 10.59 19.55
C ILE A 165 12.27 10.73 19.43
N GLU A 166 12.78 11.21 18.29
CA GLU A 166 14.22 11.46 18.07
C GLU A 166 14.78 12.50 19.05
N GLU A 167 13.96 13.51 19.39
CA GLU A 167 14.30 14.60 20.32
C GLU A 167 14.11 14.22 21.79
N GLY A 168 13.53 13.04 22.07
CA GLY A 168 13.31 12.52 23.43
C GLY A 168 12.11 13.14 24.15
N GLU A 169 11.22 13.84 23.43
CA GLU A 169 9.96 14.37 23.98
C GLU A 169 8.93 13.26 24.21
N GLU A 170 8.93 12.25 23.34
CA GLU A 170 8.08 11.07 23.44
C GLU A 170 8.88 9.79 23.73
N SER A 171 8.24 8.84 24.42
CA SER A 171 8.82 7.52 24.68
C SER A 171 9.06 6.76 23.38
N THR A 172 10.18 6.06 23.25
CA THR A 172 10.46 5.17 22.10
C THR A 172 9.58 3.91 22.08
N THR A 173 8.95 3.56 23.21
CA THR A 173 8.20 2.31 23.40
C THR A 173 6.70 2.50 23.61
N ASN A 174 6.27 3.65 24.13
CA ASN A 174 4.86 3.97 24.35
C ASN A 174 4.51 5.33 23.72
N ASN A 175 4.24 5.31 22.42
CA ASN A 175 3.91 6.47 21.60
C ASN A 175 2.81 6.10 20.58
N VAL A 176 2.32 7.08 19.83
CA VAL A 176 1.23 6.87 18.86
C VAL A 176 1.58 5.88 17.75
N LEU A 177 2.85 5.82 17.32
CA LEU A 177 3.31 4.94 16.24
C LEU A 177 3.37 3.48 16.68
N LYS A 178 3.98 3.19 17.83
CA LYS A 178 4.10 1.83 18.40
C LYS A 178 2.77 1.21 18.76
N ASN A 179 1.81 2.04 19.12
CA ASN A 179 0.50 1.62 19.56
C ASN A 179 -0.57 1.63 18.47
N ALA A 180 -0.24 2.13 17.27
CA ALA A 180 -1.11 2.04 16.12
C ALA A 180 -1.29 0.59 15.65
N PRO A 181 -2.46 0.24 15.08
CA PRO A 181 -3.62 1.10 14.86
C PRO A 181 -4.54 1.20 16.10
N HIS A 182 -5.26 2.32 16.21
CA HIS A 182 -6.17 2.59 17.33
C HIS A 182 -7.63 2.27 16.95
N THR A 183 -8.18 1.20 17.54
CA THR A 183 -9.57 0.78 17.32
C THR A 183 -10.56 1.68 18.05
N ALA A 184 -11.83 1.66 17.63
CA ALA A 184 -12.92 2.33 18.34
C ALA A 184 -12.98 1.90 19.81
N LYS A 185 -12.93 0.59 20.08
CA LYS A 185 -12.93 0.02 21.44
C LYS A 185 -11.78 0.58 22.30
N CYS A 186 -10.58 0.71 21.73
CA CYS A 186 -9.41 1.25 22.42
C CYS A 186 -9.62 2.70 22.85
N VAL A 187 -10.12 3.56 21.96
CA VAL A 187 -10.24 4.99 22.24
C VAL A 187 -11.51 5.39 22.99
N THR A 188 -12.53 4.52 23.03
CA THR A 188 -13.73 4.70 23.86
C THR A 188 -13.64 4.01 25.21
N SER A 189 -12.54 3.31 25.51
CA SER A 189 -12.30 2.71 26.82
C SER A 189 -12.35 3.77 27.93
N ASP A 190 -12.83 3.41 29.12
CA ASP A 190 -12.77 4.30 30.29
C ASP A 190 -11.32 4.52 30.72
N ASP A 191 -10.53 3.44 30.72
CA ASP A 191 -9.11 3.48 31.05
C ASP A 191 -8.26 3.94 29.86
N TRP A 192 -7.32 4.87 30.11
CA TRP A 192 -6.38 5.37 29.12
C TRP A 192 -5.01 5.65 29.74
N ASP A 193 -4.12 4.67 29.66
CA ASP A 193 -2.75 4.71 30.18
C ASP A 193 -1.72 4.97 29.06
N ARG A 194 -1.94 6.05 28.31
CA ARG A 194 -1.07 6.44 27.18
C ARG A 194 -0.67 7.91 27.33
N PRO A 195 0.60 8.28 27.03
CA PRO A 195 1.11 9.63 27.26
C PRO A 195 0.62 10.67 26.22
N TYR A 196 -0.32 10.29 25.36
CA TYR A 196 -0.91 11.10 24.32
C TYR A 196 -2.43 11.00 24.36
N THR A 197 -3.13 11.95 23.77
CA THR A 197 -4.59 12.01 23.87
C THR A 197 -5.30 11.01 22.95
N ARG A 198 -6.52 10.60 23.32
CA ARG A 198 -7.43 9.84 22.44
C ARG A 198 -7.69 10.55 21.11
N LYS A 199 -7.69 11.90 21.12
CA LYS A 199 -7.84 12.71 19.91
C LYS A 199 -6.63 12.56 18.99
N THR A 200 -5.41 12.64 19.52
CA THR A 200 -4.18 12.38 18.75
C THR A 200 -4.16 10.95 18.19
N ALA A 201 -4.68 9.99 18.97
CA ALA A 201 -4.76 8.59 18.55
C ALA A 201 -5.73 8.39 17.35
N ALA A 202 -6.98 8.81 17.48
CA ALA A 202 -8.04 8.51 16.51
C ALA A 202 -8.31 9.59 15.45
N PHE A 203 -7.96 10.84 15.73
CA PHE A 203 -8.30 11.99 14.90
C PHE A 203 -7.07 12.89 14.62
N PRO A 204 -5.97 12.33 14.06
CA PRO A 204 -4.72 13.07 13.89
C PRO A 204 -4.77 14.10 12.74
N SER A 205 -5.79 14.06 11.89
CA SER A 205 -5.95 14.99 10.76
C SER A 205 -7.36 15.58 10.68
N SER A 206 -7.50 16.72 10.01
CA SER A 206 -8.83 17.29 9.72
C SER A 206 -9.71 16.32 8.93
N HIS A 207 -9.12 15.52 8.03
CA HIS A 207 -9.85 14.50 7.28
C HIS A 207 -10.45 13.43 8.20
N SER A 208 -9.67 12.91 9.15
CA SER A 208 -10.15 11.90 10.10
C SER A 208 -11.31 12.40 10.99
N CYS A 209 -11.44 13.73 11.18
CA CYS A 209 -12.56 14.35 11.88
C CYS A 209 -13.86 14.39 11.05
N THR A 210 -13.76 14.43 9.72
CA THR A 210 -14.93 14.46 8.83
C THR A 210 -15.36 13.06 8.41
N GLU A 211 -14.40 12.20 8.07
CA GLU A 211 -14.64 10.85 7.55
C GLU A 211 -13.73 9.88 8.31
N LYS A 212 -14.28 9.21 9.33
CA LYS A 212 -13.53 8.26 10.16
C LYS A 212 -13.76 6.83 9.71
N PHE A 213 -12.70 6.21 9.20
CA PHE A 213 -12.60 4.76 9.07
C PHE A 213 -11.93 4.16 10.32
N TRP A 214 -12.56 3.15 10.93
CA TRP A 214 -12.05 2.51 12.14
C TRP A 214 -11.32 1.20 11.83
N PRO A 215 -10.06 1.05 12.28
CA PRO A 215 -9.43 -0.25 12.38
C PRO A 215 -10.28 -1.18 13.26
N SER A 216 -10.64 -2.35 12.74
CA SER A 216 -11.51 -3.31 13.43
C SER A 216 -10.81 -4.06 14.56
N VAL A 217 -9.49 -4.20 14.47
CA VAL A 217 -8.62 -4.87 15.45
C VAL A 217 -7.35 -4.05 15.68
N GLY A 218 -6.70 -4.28 16.81
CA GLY A 218 -5.38 -3.70 17.10
C GLY A 218 -4.29 -4.32 16.24
N ARG A 219 -3.03 -4.03 16.56
CA ARG A 219 -1.89 -4.60 15.85
C ARG A 219 -1.90 -6.12 15.94
N ILE A 220 -1.76 -6.78 14.79
CA ILE A 220 -1.75 -8.25 14.68
C ILE A 220 -0.38 -8.77 15.13
N ASP A 221 -0.37 -9.82 15.96
CA ASP A 221 0.84 -10.59 16.26
C ASP A 221 1.03 -11.70 15.22
N GLY A 222 1.84 -11.40 14.20
CA GLY A 222 2.15 -12.37 13.15
C GLY A 222 2.91 -13.60 13.68
N SER A 223 3.82 -13.40 14.65
CA SER A 223 4.65 -14.47 15.19
C SER A 223 3.84 -15.50 15.98
N HIS A 224 2.80 -15.05 16.69
CA HIS A 224 1.88 -15.93 17.39
C HIS A 224 1.07 -16.79 16.43
N GLY A 225 0.56 -16.21 15.33
CA GLY A 225 -0.23 -16.93 14.33
C GLY A 225 0.56 -18.07 13.68
N ASP A 226 1.82 -17.81 13.31
CA ASP A 226 2.69 -18.83 12.72
C ASP A 226 3.03 -19.97 13.69
N ARG A 227 3.19 -19.65 14.98
CA ARG A 227 3.46 -20.65 16.04
C ARG A 227 2.22 -21.43 16.47
N ASN A 228 1.02 -20.89 16.26
CA ASN A 228 -0.26 -21.44 16.70
C ASN A 228 -1.24 -21.54 15.52
N LEU A 229 -0.84 -22.28 14.49
CA LEU A 229 -1.53 -22.32 13.20
C LEU A 229 -2.97 -22.86 13.31
N MET A 230 -3.94 -21.96 13.13
CA MET A 230 -5.38 -22.28 13.12
C MET A 230 -6.01 -21.74 11.83
N CYS A 231 -6.13 -22.61 10.81
CA CYS A 231 -6.60 -22.23 9.47
C CYS A 231 -8.09 -22.58 9.20
N SER A 232 -8.86 -22.82 10.26
CA SER A 232 -10.31 -23.04 10.19
C SER A 232 -11.00 -22.20 11.25
N CYS A 233 -12.31 -22.01 11.12
CA CYS A 233 -13.07 -21.25 12.11
C CYS A 233 -12.83 -21.83 13.50
N ALA A 234 -12.32 -20.99 14.41
CA ALA A 234 -12.26 -21.35 15.82
C ALA A 234 -13.68 -21.54 16.35
N LEU A 235 -13.83 -22.41 17.35
CA LEU A 235 -15.04 -22.47 18.15
C LEU A 235 -15.10 -21.18 18.99
N THR A 236 -15.73 -20.15 18.44
CA THR A 236 -15.96 -18.90 19.17
C THR A 236 -17.23 -19.04 19.98
N ASN A 237 -17.11 -19.10 21.30
CA ASN A 237 -18.21 -18.71 22.18
C ASN A 237 -18.36 -17.20 22.08
N PHE A 238 -19.25 -16.75 21.20
CA PHE A 238 -19.67 -15.35 21.11
C PHE A 238 -20.51 -15.00 22.35
N CYS A 239 -19.90 -14.88 23.53
CA CYS A 239 -20.40 -14.21 24.74
C CYS A 239 -19.59 -14.69 25.97
N GLU A 240 -18.54 -13.97 26.32
CA GLU A 240 -18.15 -13.68 27.71
C GLU A 240 -17.66 -12.22 27.78
#